data_AF-A0A925TFW7-F1
#
_entry.id   AF-A0A925TFW7-F1
#
_cell.length_a   1.000
_cell.length_b   1.000
_cell.length_c   1.000
_cell.angle_alpha   90.00
_cell.angle_beta   90.00
_cell.angle_gamma   90.00
#
_symmetry.space_group_name_H-M   'P 1'
#
loop_
_entity.id
_entity.type
_entity.pdbx_description
1 polymer ?
#
loop_
_entity_poly.entity_id
_entity_poly.type
_entity_poly.pdbx_seq_one_letter_code
_entity_poly.pdbx_strand_id
1 'polypeptide(L)'
;ELSIGQQIAMLALLMITSKGIAGVPRASLVVIAATLPVFNLPEAGLLLIIGVDHLLDMGRSATNVVGNSVAAVIVSRWEGTLGADEAAAPGQTLSPAKT
;
A
#
# COMPACT_ATOMS: atom_id res chain seq x y z
N GLU A 1 -9.16 27.34 6.03
CA GLU A 1 -7.86 27.52 5.34
C GLU A 1 -6.72 26.84 6.08
N LEU A 2 -6.14 25.79 5.48
CA LEU A 2 -4.90 25.16 5.95
C LEU A 2 -3.73 25.80 5.22
N SER A 3 -2.76 26.34 5.96
CA SER A 3 -1.54 26.86 5.36
C SER A 3 -0.75 25.73 4.66
N ILE A 4 0.07 26.08 3.67
CA ILE A 4 0.94 25.11 2.97
C ILE A 4 1.80 24.33 3.97
N GLY A 5 2.31 24.99 5.01
CA GLY A 5 3.07 24.35 6.09
C GLY A 5 2.26 23.31 6.87
N GLN A 6 0.98 23.61 7.17
CA GLN A 6 0.08 22.65 7.81
C GLN A 6 -0.24 21.46 6.89
N GLN A 7 -0.40 21.69 5.59
CA GLN A 7 -0.64 20.62 4.62
C GLN A 7 0.58 19.68 4.51
N ILE A 8 1.79 20.22 4.42
CA ILE A 8 3.02 19.42 4.42
C ILE A 8 3.17 18.63 5.72
N ALA A 9 2.93 19.27 6.87
CA ALA A 9 2.98 18.59 8.17
C ALA A 9 1.94 17.46 8.27
N MET A 10 0.74 17.67 7.74
CA MET A 10 -0.31 16.66 7.69
C MET A 10 0.09 15.48 6.80
N LEU A 11 0.62 15.72 5.61
CA LEU A 11 1.14 14.67 4.73
C LEU A 11 2.26 13.89 5.43
N ALA A 12 3.20 14.56 6.10
CA ALA A 12 4.27 13.92 6.84
C ALA A 12 3.74 13.03 7.97
N LEU A 13 2.78 13.52 8.75
CA LEU A 13 2.13 12.75 9.82
C LEU A 13 1.39 11.52 9.27
N LEU A 14 0.64 11.69 8.19
CA LEU A 14 -0.08 10.60 7.51
C LEU A 14 0.88 9.56 6.93
N MET A 15 2.02 9.99 6.38
CA MET A 15 3.06 9.07 5.89
C MET A 15 3.72 8.26 7.01
N ILE A 16 4.07 8.90 8.13
CA ILE A 16 4.69 8.24 9.29
C ILE A 16 3.73 7.21 9.88
N THR A 17 2.47 7.59 10.08
CA THR A 17 1.44 6.69 10.65
C THR A 17 1.08 5.53 9.71
N SER A 18 1.16 5.71 8.39
CA SER A 18 0.86 4.66 7.41
C SER A 18 1.73 3.41 7.53
N LYS A 19 2.97 3.51 8.05
CA LYS A 19 3.88 2.36 8.20
C LYS A 19 3.74 1.65 9.55
N GLY A 20 3.19 2.33 10.56
CA GLY A 20 3.06 1.82 11.93
C GLY A 20 1.84 0.92 12.20
N ILE A 21 0.89 0.82 11.26
CA ILE A 21 -0.43 0.20 11.47
C ILE A 21 -0.57 -1.13 10.69
N ALA A 22 0.55 -1.77 10.34
CA ALA A 22 0.55 -3.09 9.69
C ALA A 22 -0.08 -4.13 10.64
N GLY A 23 -1.40 -4.36 10.53
CA GLY A 23 -2.14 -5.37 11.31
C GLY A 23 -3.44 -4.91 11.98
N VAL A 24 -3.81 -3.63 11.92
CA VAL A 24 -5.05 -3.14 12.55
C VAL A 24 -6.22 -3.13 11.53
N PRO A 25 -7.36 -3.79 11.82
CA PRO A 25 -8.56 -3.69 11.00
C PRO A 25 -9.02 -2.23 10.86
N ARG A 26 -9.38 -1.80 9.65
CA ARG A 26 -9.81 -0.42 9.33
C ARG A 26 -8.79 0.66 9.74
N ALA A 27 -7.51 0.37 9.52
CA ALA A 27 -6.39 1.28 9.77
C ALA A 27 -6.61 2.72 9.24
N SER A 28 -7.26 2.88 8.09
CA SER A 28 -7.59 4.19 7.48
C SER A 28 -8.39 5.08 8.42
N LEU A 29 -9.48 4.59 9.00
CA LEU A 29 -10.34 5.36 9.91
C LEU A 29 -9.61 5.73 11.20
N VAL A 30 -8.80 4.80 11.73
CA VAL A 30 -8.01 5.04 12.95
C VAL A 30 -7.01 6.18 12.72
N VAL A 31 -6.32 6.18 11.58
CA VAL A 31 -5.40 7.27 11.20
C VAL A 31 -6.13 8.59 11.06
N ILE A 32 -7.27 8.61 10.37
CA ILE A 32 -8.03 9.85 10.17
C ILE A 32 -8.53 10.38 11.54
N ALA A 33 -9.12 9.53 12.37
CA ALA A 33 -9.56 9.89 13.71
C ALA A 33 -8.42 10.45 14.59
N ALA A 34 -7.22 9.87 14.50
CA ALA A 34 -6.05 10.35 15.23
C ALA A 34 -5.48 11.67 14.70
N THR A 35 -5.69 11.99 13.42
CA THR A 35 -5.11 13.19 12.77
C THR A 35 -6.01 14.42 12.79
N LEU A 36 -7.34 14.24 12.79
CA LEU A 36 -8.31 15.35 12.87
C LEU A 36 -8.05 16.33 14.05
N PRO A 37 -7.87 15.87 15.31
CA PRO A 37 -7.65 16.78 16.43
C PRO A 37 -6.31 17.53 16.36
N VAL A 38 -5.29 16.95 15.71
CA VAL A 38 -3.96 17.58 15.54
C VAL A 38 -4.05 18.87 14.71
N PHE A 39 -5.02 18.96 13.80
CA PHE A 39 -5.22 20.10 12.91
C PHE A 39 -6.52 20.87 13.19
N ASN A 40 -7.16 20.64 14.34
CA ASN A 40 -8.44 21.24 14.73
C ASN A 40 -9.54 21.06 13.67
N LEU A 41 -9.57 19.90 13.01
CA LEU A 41 -10.59 19.57 12.02
C LEU A 41 -11.82 18.95 12.68
N PRO A 42 -13.04 19.26 12.19
CA PRO A 42 -14.27 18.76 12.79
C PRO A 42 -14.44 17.25 12.58
N GLU A 43 -14.69 16.53 13.67
CA GLU A 43 -14.92 15.07 13.67
C GLU A 43 -16.16 14.66 12.87
N ALA A 44 -17.12 15.57 12.69
CA ALA A 44 -18.29 15.34 11.85
C ALA A 44 -17.92 14.97 10.40
N GLY A 45 -16.76 15.43 9.90
CA GLY A 45 -16.26 15.05 8.58
C GLY A 45 -15.89 13.56 8.46
N LEU A 46 -15.44 12.94 9.55
CA LEU A 46 -15.14 11.49 9.59
C LEU A 46 -16.41 10.66 9.40
N LEU A 47 -17.51 11.08 10.02
CA LEU A 47 -18.80 10.38 9.94
C LEU A 47 -19.33 10.32 8.50
N LEU A 48 -19.07 11.36 7.70
CA LEU A 48 -19.43 11.38 6.28
C LEU A 48 -18.62 10.37 5.45
N ILE A 49 -17.36 10.13 5.83
CA ILE A 49 -16.42 9.27 5.08
C ILE A 49 -16.58 7.79 5.46
N ILE A 50 -17.10 7.47 6.65
CA ILE A 50 -17.33 6.09 7.11
C ILE A 50 -18.12 5.26 6.09
N GLY A 51 -19.09 5.86 5.40
CA GLY A 51 -19.91 5.16 4.39
C GLY A 51 -19.10 4.67 3.17
N VAL A 52 -18.03 5.38 2.81
CA VAL A 52 -17.20 5.06 1.63
C VAL A 52 -15.86 4.44 2.00
N ASP A 53 -15.47 4.46 3.27
CA ASP A 53 -14.19 3.94 3.77
C ASP A 53 -13.89 2.52 3.28
N HIS A 54 -14.90 1.65 3.23
CA HIS A 54 -14.70 0.28 2.74
C HIS A 54 -14.24 0.22 1.29
N LEU A 55 -14.83 1.04 0.41
CA LEU A 55 -14.43 1.13 -1.00
C LEU A 55 -13.05 1.76 -1.14
N LEU A 56 -12.77 2.82 -0.37
CA LEU A 56 -11.48 3.51 -0.36
C LEU A 56 -10.36 2.58 0.14
N ASP A 57 -10.64 1.75 1.14
CA ASP A 57 -9.69 0.78 1.68
C ASP A 57 -9.38 -0.35 0.69
N MET A 58 -10.39 -0.83 -0.03
CA MET A 58 -10.18 -1.75 -1.16
C MET A 58 -9.33 -1.11 -2.26
N GLY A 59 -9.62 0.14 -2.63
CA GLY A 59 -8.85 0.87 -3.65
C GLY A 59 -7.39 1.06 -3.26
N ARG A 60 -7.13 1.34 -1.97
CA ARG A 60 -5.78 1.41 -1.40
C ARG A 60 -5.06 0.07 -1.51
N SER A 61 -5.71 -1.02 -1.08
CA SER A 61 -5.14 -2.36 -1.18
C SER A 61 -4.86 -2.77 -2.63
N ALA A 62 -5.78 -2.49 -3.55
CA ALA A 62 -5.61 -2.76 -4.98
C ALA A 62 -4.41 -2.01 -5.57
N THR A 63 -4.29 -0.72 -5.26
CA THR A 63 -3.17 0.11 -5.75
C THR A 63 -1.84 -0.37 -5.18
N ASN A 64 -1.80 -0.79 -3.92
CA ASN A 64 -0.60 -1.37 -3.30
C ASN A 64 -0.17 -2.67 -3.98
N VAL A 65 -1.12 -3.56 -4.28
CA VAL A 65 -0.85 -4.82 -4.99
C VAL A 65 -0.31 -4.54 -6.39
N VAL A 66 -0.98 -3.67 -7.16
CA VAL A 66 -0.53 -3.28 -8.50
C VAL A 66 0.86 -2.66 -8.46
N GLY A 67 1.12 -1.74 -7.53
CA GLY A 67 2.43 -1.11 -7.36
C GLY A 67 3.53 -2.11 -7.05
N ASN A 68 3.29 -3.06 -6.15
CA ASN A 68 4.26 -4.12 -5.81
C ASN A 68 4.50 -5.08 -6.98
N SER A 69 3.47 -5.48 -7.72
CA SER A 69 3.61 -6.32 -8.92
C SER A 69 4.43 -5.64 -10.00
N VAL A 70 4.16 -4.35 -10.26
CA VAL A 70 4.94 -3.56 -11.22
C VAL A 70 6.37 -3.37 -10.74
N ALA A 71 6.59 -3.09 -9.46
CA ALA A 71 7.93 -2.96 -8.88
C ALA A 71 8.72 -4.26 -9.03
N ALA A 72 8.12 -5.43 -8.77
CA ALA A 72 8.76 -6.72 -8.94
C ALA A 72 9.21 -6.96 -10.40
N VAL A 73 8.38 -6.61 -11.37
CA VAL A 73 8.73 -6.71 -12.80
C VAL A 73 9.88 -5.77 -13.16
N ILE A 74 9.84 -4.51 -12.68
CA ILE A 74 10.89 -3.52 -12.95
C ILE A 74 12.22 -3.97 -12.32
N VAL A 75 12.21 -4.42 -11.07
CA VAL A 75 13.40 -4.92 -10.36
C VAL A 75 13.96 -6.14 -11.09
N SER A 76 13.12 -7.10 -11.46
CA SER A 76 13.55 -8.27 -12.22
C SER A 76 14.16 -7.89 -13.58
N ARG A 77 13.65 -6.82 -14.23
CA ARG A 77 14.23 -6.30 -15.48
C ARG A 77 15.62 -5.73 -15.27
N TRP A 78 15.80 -4.98 -14.19
CA TRP A 78 17.08 -4.36 -13.85
C TRP A 78 18.12 -5.38 -13.39
N GLU A 79 17.70 -6.42 -12.69
CA GLU A 79 18.55 -7.55 -12.30
C GLU A 79 18.84 -8.52 -13.46
N GLY A 80 18.20 -8.34 -14.62
CA GLY A 80 18.35 -9.25 -15.77
C GLY A 80 17.76 -10.64 -15.55
N THR A 81 16.87 -10.80 -14.55
CA THR A 81 16.22 -12.08 -14.22
C THR A 81 14.93 -12.31 -15.00
N LEU A 82 14.37 -11.26 -15.65
CA LEU A 82 13.26 -11.41 -16.59
C LEU A 82 13.70 -12.27 -17.79
N GLY A 83 13.23 -13.51 -17.82
CA GLY A 83 13.56 -14.48 -18.87
C GLY A 83 14.65 -15.50 -18.51
N ALA A 84 15.22 -15.46 -17.30
CA ALA A 84 16.13 -16.51 -16.83
C ALA A 84 15.42 -17.86 -16.60
N ASP A 85 14.09 -17.85 -16.42
CA ASP A 85 13.24 -19.05 -16.35
C ASP A 85 12.65 -19.47 -17.71
N GLU A 86 12.64 -18.60 -18.72
CA GLU A 86 12.11 -18.91 -20.06
C GLU A 86 13.06 -19.83 -20.87
N ALA A 87 14.32 -19.96 -20.43
CA ALA A 87 15.28 -20.91 -20.98
C ALA A 87 15.10 -22.35 -20.46
N ALA A 88 14.02 -22.64 -19.70
CA ALA A 88 13.75 -23.95 -19.11
C ALA A 88 12.36 -24.54 -19.43
N ALA A 89 11.81 -24.33 -20.63
CA ALA A 89 10.90 -25.32 -21.24
C ALA A 89 10.87 -25.17 -22.77
N PRO A 90 11.45 -26.14 -23.50
CA PRO A 90 10.66 -27.33 -23.82
C PRO A 90 11.48 -28.63 -23.65
N GLY A 91 11.06 -29.49 -22.73
CA GLY A 91 11.53 -30.89 -22.68
C GLY A 91 12.48 -31.27 -21.53
N GLN A 92 12.35 -30.70 -20.33
CA GLN A 92 13.06 -31.26 -19.17
C GLN A 92 12.32 -32.50 -18.65
N THR A 93 12.87 -33.66 -19.04
CA THR A 93 12.60 -34.98 -18.47
C THR A 93 12.72 -34.94 -16.95
N LEU A 94 11.63 -35.27 -16.26
CA LEU A 94 11.65 -35.62 -14.85
C LEU A 94 12.63 -36.79 -14.66
N SER A 95 13.73 -36.57 -13.92
CA SER A 95 14.63 -37.62 -13.45
C SER A 95 14.58 -37.63 -11.90
N PRO A 96 14.47 -38.81 -11.27
CA PRO A 96 13.86 -38.93 -9.95
C PRO A 96 14.77 -38.45 -8.83
N ALA A 97 14.12 -38.05 -7.75
CA ALA A 97 14.72 -37.68 -6.47
C ALA A 97 15.79 -38.70 -6.02
N LYS A 98 16.98 -38.19 -5.70
CA LYS A 98 18.03 -38.97 -5.02
C LYS A 98 17.82 -38.90 -3.50
N THR A 99 17.65 -40.08 -2.91
CA THR A 99 18.12 -40.44 -1.55
C THR A 99 19.63 -40.38 -1.47
#